data_AF-A0A2V8C903-F1
#
_entry.id   AF-A0A2V8C903-F1
#
_cell.length_a   1.000
_cell.length_b   1.000
_cell.length_c   1.000
_cell.angle_alpha   90.00
_cell.angle_beta   90.00
_cell.angle_gamma   90.00
#
_symmetry.space_group_name_H-M   'P 1'
#
loop_
_entity.id
_entity.type
_entity.pdbx_description
1 polymer ?
#
loop_
_entity_poly.entity_id
_entity_poly.type
_entity_poly.pdbx_seq_one_letter_code
_entity_poly.pdbx_strand_id
1 'polypeptide(L)'
;MGPGGHFAPGGPGLGPLEMLLGHAAERLGLSDAQTSQIKSIAESHKTEIQALMKAIGDARRALITAQINAQSDDQIRQLSTAVGTAETEMAVAQAHIAAQVMQLLTADQQAQVKQMVAQFGQRGPGGPRGPRR
;
A
#
# COMPACT_ATOMS: atom_id res chain seq x y z
N MET A 1 -20.03 -23.23 -10.38
CA MET A 1 -20.11 -21.83 -9.91
C MET A 1 -19.95 -21.84 -8.39
N GLY A 2 -18.94 -21.15 -7.87
CA GLY A 2 -18.75 -20.94 -6.43
C GLY A 2 -18.41 -19.47 -6.20
N PRO A 3 -19.15 -18.72 -5.34
CA PRO A 3 -18.98 -17.29 -5.20
C PRO A 3 -18.04 -17.01 -4.03
N GLY A 4 -16.93 -16.32 -4.26
CA GLY A 4 -16.06 -15.95 -3.15
C GLY A 4 -14.83 -15.18 -3.56
N GLY A 5 -14.85 -13.87 -3.29
CA GLY A 5 -13.69 -12.99 -3.46
C GLY A 5 -13.86 -12.01 -4.60
N HIS A 6 -14.79 -11.08 -4.46
CA HIS A 6 -14.70 -9.81 -5.17
C HIS A 6 -13.41 -9.13 -4.67
N PHE A 7 -12.33 -9.30 -5.41
CA PHE A 7 -11.25 -8.32 -5.42
C PHE A 7 -11.93 -6.99 -5.73
N ALA A 8 -12.09 -6.14 -4.72
CA ALA A 8 -12.60 -4.80 -4.93
C ALA A 8 -11.71 -4.09 -5.97
N PRO A 9 -12.28 -3.32 -6.90
CA PRO A 9 -11.53 -2.64 -7.96
C PRO A 9 -10.73 -1.48 -7.35
N GLY A 10 -9.50 -1.77 -6.95
CA GLY A 10 -8.43 -0.79 -6.74
C GLY A 10 -7.29 -1.21 -7.65
N GLY A 11 -7.01 -0.42 -8.68
CA GLY A 11 -6.09 -0.78 -9.76
C GLY A 11 -4.64 -1.05 -9.30
N PRO A 12 -3.82 -1.65 -10.18
CA PRO A 12 -2.44 -2.00 -9.86
C PRO A 12 -1.55 -0.75 -9.86
N GLY A 13 -1.40 -0.10 -8.70
CA GLY A 13 -0.48 1.02 -8.54
C GLY A 13 -0.49 1.62 -7.14
N LEU A 14 0.70 1.80 -6.56
CA LEU A 14 1.05 2.70 -5.44
C LEU A 14 0.39 2.53 -4.06
N GLY A 15 -0.61 1.66 -3.88
CA GLY A 15 -1.13 1.34 -2.54
C GLY A 15 -1.69 2.57 -1.77
N PRO A 16 -1.39 2.76 -0.47
CA PRO A 16 -1.89 3.90 0.32
C PRO A 16 -1.59 5.28 -0.29
N LEU A 17 -0.53 5.39 -1.11
CA LEU A 17 -0.18 6.64 -1.81
C LEU A 17 -1.17 6.97 -2.95
N GLU A 18 -1.70 5.97 -3.65
CA GLU A 18 -2.77 6.15 -4.64
C GLU A 18 -4.04 6.67 -3.95
N MET A 19 -4.33 6.16 -2.75
CA MET A 19 -5.49 6.59 -1.96
C MET A 19 -5.32 8.03 -1.44
N LEU A 20 -4.09 8.39 -1.04
CA LEU A 20 -3.71 9.76 -0.68
C LEU A 20 -3.86 10.70 -1.89
N LEU A 21 -3.42 10.27 -3.06
CA LEU A 21 -3.47 11.06 -4.29
C LEU A 21 -4.88 11.25 -4.86
N GLY A 22 -5.73 10.23 -4.75
CA GLY A 22 -7.08 10.29 -5.31
C GLY A 22 -8.09 11.02 -4.41
N HIS A 23 -8.20 10.62 -3.14
CA HIS A 23 -9.23 11.13 -2.23
C HIS A 23 -8.71 12.15 -1.20
N ALA A 24 -7.40 12.20 -0.95
CA ALA A 24 -6.84 13.18 -0.03
C ALA A 24 -6.41 14.47 -0.72
N ALA A 25 -6.12 14.48 -2.03
CA ALA A 25 -5.70 15.71 -2.74
C ALA A 25 -6.71 16.87 -2.61
N GLU A 26 -8.01 16.60 -2.81
CA GLU A 26 -9.07 17.60 -2.63
C GLU A 26 -9.24 17.99 -1.15
N ARG A 27 -9.12 17.02 -0.23
CA ARG A 27 -9.23 17.27 1.21
C ARG A 27 -8.05 18.06 1.78
N LEU A 28 -6.86 17.88 1.22
CA LEU A 28 -5.62 18.56 1.59
C LEU A 28 -5.50 19.94 0.94
N GLY A 29 -6.41 20.31 0.03
CA GLY A 29 -6.36 21.58 -0.69
C GLY A 29 -5.06 21.74 -1.48
N LEU A 30 -4.59 20.69 -2.15
CA LEU A 30 -3.37 20.76 -2.95
C LEU A 30 -3.56 21.71 -4.13
N SER A 31 -2.57 22.55 -4.39
CA SER A 31 -2.53 23.35 -5.62
C SER A 31 -2.31 22.47 -6.86
N ASP A 32 -2.63 22.99 -8.04
CA ASP A 32 -2.37 22.30 -9.31
C ASP A 32 -0.88 21.98 -9.49
N ALA A 33 -0.01 22.89 -9.06
CA ALA A 33 1.44 22.71 -9.10
C ALA A 33 1.90 21.55 -8.19
N GLN A 34 1.43 21.52 -6.94
CA GLN A 34 1.71 20.41 -6.00
C GLN A 34 1.19 19.08 -6.56
N THR A 35 -0.04 19.07 -7.08
CA THR A 35 -0.66 17.88 -7.67
C THR A 35 0.16 17.34 -8.86
N SER A 36 0.61 18.22 -9.74
CA SER A 36 1.47 17.86 -10.88
C SER A 36 2.81 17.26 -10.42
N GLN A 37 3.45 17.87 -9.42
CA GLN A 37 4.71 17.37 -8.87
C GLN A 37 4.56 16.01 -8.20
N ILE A 38 3.49 15.79 -7.43
CA ILE A 38 3.27 14.48 -6.81
C ILE A 38 2.97 13.41 -7.86
N LYS A 39 2.23 13.73 -8.94
CA LYS A 39 2.06 12.80 -10.07
C LYS A 39 3.40 12.44 -10.73
N SER A 40 4.31 13.41 -10.86
CA SER A 40 5.66 13.15 -11.38
C SER A 40 6.46 12.20 -10.48
N ILE A 41 6.37 12.37 -9.15
CA ILE A 41 6.99 11.45 -8.17
C ILE A 41 6.39 10.04 -8.31
N ALA A 42 5.07 9.95 -8.39
CA ALA A 42 4.37 8.68 -8.57
C ALA A 42 4.82 7.95 -9.85
N GLU A 43 4.93 8.65 -10.97
CA GLU A 43 5.37 8.06 -12.24
C GLU A 43 6.85 7.66 -12.19
N SER A 44 7.72 8.42 -11.52
CA SER A 44 9.15 8.06 -11.41
C SER A 44 9.39 6.77 -10.61
N HIS A 45 8.52 6.45 -9.65
CA HIS A 45 8.62 5.23 -8.83
C HIS A 45 7.76 4.07 -9.33
N LYS A 46 6.96 4.27 -10.37
CA LYS A 46 5.99 3.28 -10.86
C LYS A 46 6.62 1.93 -11.20
N THR A 47 7.71 1.93 -11.96
CA THR A 47 8.40 0.69 -12.36
C THR A 47 8.98 -0.06 -11.16
N GLU A 48 9.58 0.66 -10.22
CA GLU A 48 10.11 0.11 -8.97
C GLU A 48 8.99 -0.55 -8.15
N ILE A 49 7.89 0.17 -7.93
CA ILE A 49 6.75 -0.34 -7.18
C ILE A 49 6.10 -1.55 -7.87
N GLN A 50 5.99 -1.54 -9.20
CA GLN A 50 5.48 -2.69 -9.96
C GLN A 50 6.38 -3.92 -9.79
N ALA A 51 7.70 -3.74 -9.83
CA ALA A 51 8.65 -4.82 -9.61
C ALA A 51 8.54 -5.40 -8.18
N LEU A 52 8.45 -4.53 -7.17
CA LEU A 52 8.30 -4.95 -5.77
C LEU A 52 6.96 -5.65 -5.52
N MET A 53 5.86 -5.16 -6.11
CA MET A 53 4.54 -5.82 -6.05
C MET A 53 4.59 -7.21 -6.67
N LYS A 54 5.26 -7.35 -7.82
CA LYS A 54 5.48 -8.65 -8.46
C LYS A 54 6.28 -9.58 -7.56
N ALA A 55 7.37 -9.10 -6.96
CA ALA A 55 8.22 -9.87 -6.05
C ALA A 55 7.45 -10.39 -4.82
N ILE A 56 6.63 -9.53 -4.19
CA ILE A 56 5.75 -9.94 -3.08
C ILE A 56 4.76 -11.01 -3.55
N GLY A 57 4.14 -10.81 -4.71
CA GLY A 57 3.20 -11.77 -5.28
C GLY A 57 3.83 -13.14 -5.57
N ASP A 58 5.03 -13.14 -6.14
CA ASP A 58 5.81 -14.36 -6.42
C ASP A 58 6.20 -15.07 -5.11
N ALA A 59 6.72 -14.34 -4.12
CA ALA A 59 7.12 -14.91 -2.84
C ALA A 59 5.93 -15.52 -2.08
N ARG A 60 4.78 -14.82 -2.05
CA ARG A 60 3.56 -15.33 -1.42
C ARG A 60 3.02 -16.57 -2.14
N ARG A 61 3.04 -16.59 -3.48
CA ARG A 61 2.66 -17.78 -4.26
C ARG A 61 3.56 -18.97 -3.95
N ALA A 62 4.87 -18.76 -3.87
CA ALA A 62 5.82 -19.81 -3.53
C ALA A 62 5.56 -20.38 -2.12
N LEU A 63 5.32 -19.51 -1.14
CA LEU A 63 4.97 -19.92 0.23
C LEU A 63 3.67 -20.74 0.27
N ILE A 64 2.59 -20.25 -0.34
CA ILE A 64 1.30 -20.97 -0.39
C ILE A 64 1.47 -22.34 -1.08
N THR A 65 2.24 -22.39 -2.16
CA THR A 65 2.52 -23.65 -2.88
C THR A 65 3.25 -24.63 -1.99
N ALA A 66 4.26 -24.18 -1.24
CA ALA A 66 4.99 -25.04 -0.31
C ALA A 66 4.11 -25.55 0.84
N GLN A 67 3.19 -24.72 1.34
CA GLN A 67 2.22 -25.12 2.37
C GLN A 67 1.25 -26.20 1.87
N ILE A 68 0.67 -26.02 0.67
CA ILE A 68 -0.25 -26.99 0.07
C ILE A 68 0.45 -28.32 -0.22
N ASN A 69 1.72 -28.27 -0.63
CA ASN A 69 2.52 -29.46 -0.93
C ASN A 69 3.19 -30.08 0.31
N ALA A 70 2.79 -29.66 1.52
CA ALA A 70 3.31 -30.15 2.80
C ALA A 70 4.86 -30.22 2.84
N GLN A 71 5.52 -29.18 2.34
CA GLN A 71 6.99 -29.06 2.38
C GLN A 71 7.47 -28.92 3.83
N SER A 72 8.78 -29.15 4.05
CA SER A 72 9.37 -29.12 5.40
C SER A 72 9.25 -27.75 6.07
N ASP A 73 9.23 -27.74 7.40
CA ASP A 73 9.20 -26.52 8.21
C ASP A 73 10.33 -25.53 7.86
N ASP A 74 11.51 -26.04 7.49
CA ASP A 74 12.64 -25.21 7.09
C ASP A 74 12.39 -24.52 5.75
N GLN A 75 11.78 -25.21 4.79
CA GLN A 75 11.36 -24.62 3.52
C GLN A 75 10.28 -23.55 3.74
N ILE A 76 9.32 -23.82 4.64
CA ILE A 76 8.27 -22.85 5.01
C ILE A 76 8.89 -21.61 5.67
N ARG A 77 9.83 -21.78 6.60
CA ARG A 77 10.54 -20.67 7.24
C ARG A 77 11.29 -19.83 6.21
N GLN A 78 12.06 -20.46 5.32
CA GLN A 78 12.81 -19.76 4.27
C GLN A 78 11.89 -18.92 3.37
N LEU A 79 10.79 -19.51 2.88
CA LEU A 79 9.84 -18.80 2.01
C LEU A 79 9.09 -17.69 2.75
N SER A 80 8.80 -17.88 4.04
CA SER A 80 8.21 -16.84 4.89
C SER A 80 9.16 -15.64 5.06
N THR A 81 10.45 -15.91 5.28
CA THR A 81 11.48 -14.86 5.30
C THR A 81 11.55 -14.12 3.96
N ALA A 82 11.48 -14.83 2.83
CA ALA A 82 11.48 -14.19 1.52
C ALA A 82 10.28 -13.23 1.30
N VAL A 83 9.09 -13.60 1.79
CA VAL A 83 7.92 -12.69 1.81
C VAL A 83 8.23 -11.45 2.65
N GLY A 84 8.74 -11.63 3.87
CA GLY A 84 9.06 -10.53 4.78
C GLY A 84 10.12 -9.57 4.20
N THR A 85 11.14 -10.09 3.53
CA THR A 85 12.14 -9.28 2.83
C THR A 85 11.49 -8.45 1.72
N ALA A 86 10.67 -9.05 0.85
CA ALA A 86 10.01 -8.32 -0.24
C ALA A 86 9.06 -7.23 0.27
N GLU A 87 8.35 -7.49 1.37
CA GLU A 87 7.49 -6.50 2.03
C GLU A 87 8.30 -5.37 2.68
N THR A 88 9.48 -5.67 3.23
CA THR A 88 10.40 -4.68 3.79
C THR A 88 10.87 -3.71 2.71
N GLU A 89 11.31 -4.21 1.56
CA GLU A 89 11.76 -3.37 0.44
C GLU A 89 10.62 -2.47 -0.07
N MET A 90 9.39 -3.00 -0.17
CA MET A 90 8.21 -2.19 -0.49
C MET A 90 7.95 -1.09 0.54
N ALA A 91 8.06 -1.39 1.83
CA ALA A 91 7.87 -0.39 2.88
C ALA A 91 8.91 0.74 2.81
N VAL A 92 10.17 0.40 2.51
CA VAL A 92 11.25 1.37 2.31
C VAL A 92 10.96 2.27 1.10
N ALA A 93 10.58 1.69 -0.05
CA ALA A 93 10.22 2.46 -1.24
C ALA A 93 9.04 3.42 -0.97
N GLN A 94 8.00 2.95 -0.28
CA GLN A 94 6.86 3.78 0.12
C GLN A 94 7.28 4.92 1.07
N ALA A 95 8.20 4.66 2.01
CA ALA A 95 8.71 5.69 2.91
C ALA A 95 9.47 6.79 2.16
N HIS A 96 10.27 6.42 1.15
CA HIS A 96 10.97 7.40 0.30
C HIS A 96 9.99 8.29 -0.48
N ILE A 97 8.98 7.68 -1.11
CA ILE A 97 7.95 8.43 -1.84
C ILE A 97 7.19 9.36 -0.87
N ALA A 98 6.77 8.85 0.29
CA ALA A 98 6.07 9.65 1.29
C ALA A 98 6.91 10.85 1.77
N ALA A 99 8.22 10.67 1.97
CA ALA A 99 9.12 11.75 2.34
C ALA A 99 9.20 12.85 1.26
N GLN A 100 9.30 12.47 -0.01
CA GLN A 100 9.30 13.43 -1.13
C GLN A 100 7.97 14.20 -1.22
N VAL A 101 6.84 13.50 -1.05
CA VAL A 101 5.51 14.16 -1.05
C VAL A 101 5.40 15.13 0.11
N MET A 102 5.80 14.75 1.32
CA MET A 102 5.72 15.63 2.50
C MET A 102 6.54 16.92 2.33
N GLN A 103 7.65 16.88 1.60
CA GLN A 103 8.46 18.07 1.30
C GLN A 103 7.75 19.08 0.37
N LEU A 104 6.76 18.64 -0.42
CA LEU A 104 5.97 19.52 -1.28
C LEU A 104 4.79 20.18 -0.56
N LEU A 105 4.43 19.69 0.62
CA LEU A 105 3.28 20.15 1.39
C LEU A 105 3.64 21.33 2.30
N THR A 106 2.67 22.22 2.52
CA THR A 106 2.78 23.26 3.56
C THR A 106 2.71 22.65 4.96
N ALA A 107 3.11 23.41 5.99
CA ALA A 107 3.06 22.95 7.36
C ALA A 107 1.65 22.48 7.79
N ASP A 108 0.61 23.21 7.40
CA ASP A 108 -0.78 22.86 7.69
C ASP A 108 -1.22 21.58 6.97
N GLN A 109 -0.84 21.42 5.70
CA GLN A 109 -1.10 20.22 4.92
C GLN A 109 -0.40 18.99 5.53
N GLN A 110 0.86 19.13 5.96
CA GLN A 110 1.59 18.07 6.65
C GLN A 110 0.92 17.67 7.96
N ALA A 111 0.41 18.64 8.73
CA ALA A 111 -0.32 18.38 9.97
C ALA A 111 -1.60 17.60 9.69
N GLN A 112 -2.33 17.97 8.63
CA GLN A 112 -3.54 17.27 8.21
C GLN A 112 -3.24 15.82 7.77
N VAL A 113 -2.17 15.58 7.01
CA VAL A 113 -1.74 14.22 6.66
C VAL A 113 -1.47 13.38 7.90
N LYS A 114 -0.71 13.91 8.88
CA LYS A 114 -0.41 13.22 10.14
C LYS A 114 -1.68 12.88 10.94
N GLN A 115 -2.65 13.80 10.98
CA GLN A 115 -3.94 13.57 11.63
C GLN A 115 -4.76 12.48 10.92
N MET A 116 -4.78 12.49 9.59
CA MET A 116 -5.47 11.45 8.82
C MET A 116 -4.87 10.07 9.12
N VAL A 117 -3.54 9.93 9.09
CA VAL A 117 -2.85 8.67 9.42
C VAL A 117 -3.17 8.19 10.83
N ALA A 118 -3.16 9.10 11.82
CA ALA A 118 -3.53 8.77 13.19
C ALA A 118 -4.98 8.26 13.32
N GLN A 119 -5.92 8.84 12.56
CA GLN A 119 -7.32 8.39 12.54
C GLN A 119 -7.50 7.03 11.85
N PHE A 120 -6.72 6.74 10.80
CA PHE A 120 -6.71 5.42 10.17
C PHE A 120 -6.24 4.34 11.14
N GLY A 121 -5.24 4.63 11.99
CA GLY A 121 -4.77 3.71 13.03
C GLY A 121 -5.81 3.45 14.14
N GLN A 122 -6.73 4.38 14.39
CA GLN A 122 -7.78 4.23 15.41
C GLN A 122 -9.03 3.51 14.90
N ARG A 123 -9.30 3.53 13.58
CA ARG A 123 -10.33 2.70 12.95
C ARG A 123 -9.79 1.28 12.72
N GLY A 124 -9.71 0.50 13.80
CA GLY A 124 -9.33 -0.91 13.71
C GLY A 124 -10.24 -1.74 12.77
N PRO A 125 -9.79 -2.92 12.33
CA PRO A 125 -10.52 -3.80 11.42
C PRO A 125 -11.74 -4.41 12.13
N GLY A 126 -12.82 -3.63 12.25
CA GLY A 126 -14.00 -4.03 13.00
C GLY A 126 -15.01 -2.92 13.28
N GLY A 127 -15.04 -1.85 12.47
CA GLY A 127 -16.11 -0.84 12.58
C GLY A 127 -17.49 -1.52 12.48
N PRO A 128 -18.50 -1.09 13.27
CA PRO A 128 -19.75 -1.82 13.42
C PRO A 128 -20.38 -2.07 12.05
N ARG A 129 -20.54 -3.34 11.66
CA ARG A 129 -21.46 -3.69 10.59
C ARG A 129 -22.83 -3.25 11.07
N GLY A 130 -23.31 -2.12 10.56
CA GLY A 130 -24.66 -1.63 10.83
C GLY A 130 -25.67 -2.75 10.56
N PRO A 131 -26.78 -2.79 11.33
CA PRO A 131 -27.72 -3.90 11.24
C PRO A 131 -28.26 -3.98 9.82
N ARG A 132 -28.04 -5.13 9.18
CA ARG A 132 -28.73 -5.48 7.93
C ARG A 132 -30.20 -5.67 8.29
N ARG A 133 -31.04 -4.71 7.88
CA ARG A 133 -32.49 -4.89 7.78
C ARG A 133 -32.81 -5.50 6.44
#